data_AF-A0A6V8E487-F1
#
_entry.id   AF-A0A6V8E487-F1
#
_cell.length_a   1.000
_cell.length_b   1.000
_cell.length_c   1.000
_cell.angle_alpha   90.00
_cell.angle_beta   90.00
_cell.angle_gamma   90.00
#
_symmetry.space_group_name_H-M   'P 1'
#
loop_
_entity.id
_entity.type
_entity.pdbx_description
1 polymer ?
#
loop_
_entity_poly.entity_id
_entity_poly.type
_entity_poly.pdbx_seq_one_letter_code
_entity_poly.pdbx_strand_id
1 'polypeptide(L)'
;MGFIQEWFGFNGWKALSTRGSIAATIAYRVFFILGLAAAIMTYTFASGGEDPSLVWIIVVSVVWFLMFQFMVNLVFVNGSR
;
A
#
# COMPACT_ATOMS: atom_id res chain seq x y z
N MET A 1 18.22 -10.49 10.83
CA MET A 1 17.29 -9.38 10.55
C MET A 1 15.97 -9.68 11.25
N GLY A 2 15.26 -8.67 11.73
CA GLY A 2 13.93 -8.89 12.29
C GLY A 2 12.89 -9.05 11.18
N PHE A 3 11.96 -10.00 11.33
CA PHE A 3 10.86 -10.26 10.40
C PHE A 3 10.15 -8.96 9.96
N ILE A 4 9.90 -8.03 10.88
CA ILE A 4 9.23 -6.76 10.61
C ILE A 4 10.05 -5.88 9.65
N GLN A 5 11.37 -5.82 9.80
CA GLN A 5 12.20 -4.97 8.93
C GLN A 5 12.27 -5.50 7.50
N GLU A 6 12.28 -6.83 7.35
CA GLU A 6 12.27 -7.50 6.06
C GLU A 6 10.87 -7.52 5.43
N TRP A 7 9.80 -7.48 6.24
CA TRP A 7 8.41 -7.40 5.77
C TRP A 7 8.03 -6.00 5.27
N PHE A 8 8.63 -4.95 5.82
CA PHE A 8 8.35 -3.56 5.41
C PHE A 8 9.39 -2.97 4.45
N GLY A 9 10.34 -3.79 3.97
CA GLY A 9 11.27 -3.41 2.91
C GLY A 9 12.22 -2.27 3.26
N PHE A 10 12.41 -1.97 4.56
CA PHE A 10 13.12 -0.76 5.02
C PHE A 10 14.55 -0.66 4.49
N ASN A 11 15.19 -1.78 4.16
CA ASN A 11 16.53 -1.79 3.56
C ASN A 11 16.51 -1.31 2.10
N GLY A 12 15.51 -1.69 1.31
CA GLY A 12 15.37 -1.22 -0.06
C GLY A 12 15.15 0.29 -0.12
N TRP A 13 14.37 0.83 0.82
CA TRP A 13 14.20 2.29 0.97
C TRP A 13 15.50 3.02 1.29
N LYS A 14 16.36 2.45 2.15
CA LYS A 14 17.66 3.04 2.52
C LYS A 14 18.70 2.99 1.40
N ALA A 15 18.55 2.06 0.45
CA ALA A 15 19.46 1.92 -0.69
C ALA A 15 19.19 2.94 -1.81
N LEU A 16 18.07 3.67 -1.76
CA LEU A 16 17.73 4.66 -2.76
C LEU A 16 18.59 5.93 -2.65
N SER A 17 18.99 6.48 -3.80
CA SER A 17 19.55 7.83 -3.87
C SER A 17 18.50 8.86 -3.43
N THR A 18 18.93 10.08 -3.05
CA THR A 18 18.02 11.15 -2.61
C THR A 18 16.87 11.41 -3.60
N ARG A 19 17.17 11.44 -4.91
CA ARG A 19 16.15 11.62 -5.95
C ARG A 19 15.22 10.40 -6.06
N GLY A 20 15.77 9.18 -5.97
CA GLY A 20 14.99 7.95 -5.98
C GLY A 20 14.06 7.82 -4.78
N SER A 21 14.52 8.20 -3.59
CA SER A 21 13.71 8.19 -2.36
C SER A 21 12.52 9.13 -2.45
N ILE A 22 12.70 10.33 -3.01
CA ILE A 22 11.61 11.30 -3.21
C ILE A 22 10.59 10.74 -4.20
N ALA A 23 11.03 10.26 -5.36
CA ALA A 23 10.16 9.70 -6.37
C ALA A 23 9.38 8.48 -5.85
N ALA A 24 10.04 7.55 -5.17
CA ALA A 24 9.42 6.38 -4.57
C ALA A 24 8.40 6.76 -3.48
N THR A 25 8.69 7.78 -2.67
CA THR A 25 7.75 8.27 -1.65
C THR A 25 6.49 8.87 -2.29
N ILE A 26 6.64 9.66 -3.35
CA ILE A 26 5.51 10.24 -4.08
C ILE A 26 4.66 9.12 -4.71
N ALA A 27 5.32 8.21 -5.44
CA ALA A 27 4.64 7.09 -6.08
C ALA A 27 3.88 6.23 -5.05
N TYR A 28 4.54 5.86 -3.96
CA TYR A 28 3.92 5.13 -2.84
C TYR A 28 2.64 5.81 -2.35
N ARG A 29 2.68 7.14 -2.11
CA ARG A 29 1.53 7.88 -1.60
C ARG A 29 0.38 7.93 -2.61
N VAL A 30 0.70 8.20 -3.87
CA VAL A 30 -0.30 8.31 -4.93
C VAL A 30 -0.99 6.95 -5.15
N PHE A 31 -0.23 5.87 -5.34
CA PHE A 31 -0.80 4.55 -5.58
C PHE A 31 -1.58 4.02 -4.37
N PHE A 32 -1.11 4.30 -3.15
CA PHE A 32 -1.83 3.92 -1.95
C PHE A 32 -3.21 4.57 -1.88
N ILE A 33 -3.29 5.89 -2.08
CA ILE A 33 -4.54 6.65 -2.02
C ILE A 33 -5.47 6.24 -3.16
N LEU A 34 -4.96 6.12 -4.39
CA LEU A 34 -5.78 5.72 -5.53
C LEU A 34 -6.36 4.31 -5.35
N GLY A 35 -5.55 3.35 -4.89
CA GLY A 35 -6.02 1.99 -4.64
C GLY A 35 -7.00 1.91 -3.48
N LEU A 36 -6.77 2.67 -2.40
CA LEU A 36 -7.71 2.74 -1.27
C LEU A 36 -9.06 3.34 -1.70
N ALA A 37 -9.03 4.45 -2.45
CA ALA A 37 -10.24 5.07 -2.99
C ALA A 37 -11.00 4.09 -3.87
N ALA A 38 -10.32 3.38 -4.78
CA ALA A 38 -10.93 2.36 -5.62
C ALA A 38 -11.57 1.23 -4.80
N ALA A 39 -10.88 0.74 -3.77
CA ALA A 39 -11.37 -0.33 -2.91
C ALA A 39 -12.61 0.08 -2.10
N ILE A 40 -12.66 1.32 -1.61
CA ILE A 40 -13.84 1.86 -0.91
C ILE A 40 -15.01 2.01 -1.90
N MET A 41 -14.77 2.61 -3.08
CA MET A 41 -15.83 2.84 -4.08
C MET A 41 -16.42 1.54 -4.62
N THR A 42 -15.63 0.45 -4.65
CA THR A 42 -16.10 -0.87 -5.13
C THR A 42 -17.31 -1.36 -4.34
N TYR A 43 -17.42 -1.03 -3.05
CA TYR A 43 -18.61 -1.36 -2.26
C TYR A 43 -19.86 -0.75 -2.86
N THR A 44 -19.86 0.56 -3.08
CA THR A 44 -21.00 1.30 -3.62
C THR A 44 -21.41 0.80 -4.99
N PHE A 45 -20.45 0.41 -5.84
CA PHE A 45 -20.77 -0.21 -7.13
C PHE A 45 -21.40 -1.60 -6.97
N ALA A 46 -20.90 -2.42 -6.04
CA ALA A 46 -21.37 -3.79 -5.84
C ALA A 46 -22.70 -3.88 -5.08
N SER A 47 -22.98 -2.92 -4.20
CA SER A 47 -24.20 -2.85 -3.39
C SER A 47 -25.38 -2.16 -4.09
N GLY A 48 -25.19 -1.66 -5.32
CA GLY A 48 -26.24 -0.97 -6.06
C GLY A 48 -26.43 0.50 -5.63
N GLY A 49 -25.37 1.15 -5.15
CA GLY A 49 -25.36 2.56 -4.79
C GLY A 49 -25.45 2.85 -3.29
N GLU A 50 -25.37 1.84 -2.43
CA GLU A 50 -25.35 2.06 -0.99
C GLU A 50 -24.01 2.63 -0.51
N ASP A 51 -24.07 3.50 0.50
CA ASP A 51 -22.88 4.04 1.14
C ASP A 51 -22.15 2.97 1.96
N PRO A 52 -20.80 2.93 1.91
CA PRO A 52 -20.03 1.98 2.68
C PRO A 52 -20.18 2.25 4.18
N SER A 53 -20.53 1.21 4.93
CA SER A 53 -20.55 1.30 6.40
C SER A 53 -19.16 1.58 6.97
N LEU A 54 -19.10 2.18 8.17
CA LEU A 54 -17.84 2.43 8.86
C LEU A 54 -17.01 1.14 9.06
N VAL A 55 -17.69 0.03 9.38
CA VAL A 55 -17.04 -1.28 9.56
C VAL A 55 -16.38 -1.72 8.26
N TRP A 56 -17.07 -1.59 7.13
CA TRP A 56 -16.50 -1.91 5.82
C TRP A 56 -15.27 -1.06 5.51
N ILE A 57 -15.36 0.25 5.71
CA ILE A 57 -14.23 1.17 5.46
C ILE A 57 -13.01 0.77 6.30
N ILE A 58 -13.20 0.45 7.58
CA ILE A 58 -12.11 0.02 8.47
C ILE A 58 -11.49 -1.29 7.96
N VAL A 59 -12.30 -2.31 7.67
CA VAL A 59 -11.82 -3.62 7.22
C VAL A 59 -11.03 -3.48 5.92
N VAL A 60 -11.59 -2.81 4.91
CA VAL A 60 -10.92 -2.60 3.62
C VAL A 60 -9.65 -1.77 3.78
N SER A 61 -9.64 -0.75 4.63
CA SER A 61 -8.44 0.05 4.88
C SER A 61 -7.31 -0.78 5.48
N VAL A 62 -7.63 -1.64 6.45
CA VAL A 62 -6.64 -2.53 7.07
C VAL A 62 -6.13 -3.58 6.09
N VAL A 63 -7.03 -4.24 5.36
CA VAL A 63 -6.66 -5.27 4.37
C VAL A 63 -5.84 -4.64 3.24
N TRP A 64 -6.26 -3.50 2.70
CA TRP A 64 -5.54 -2.77 1.66
C TRP A 64 -4.16 -2.34 2.15
N PHE A 65 -4.06 -1.81 3.38
CA PHE A 65 -2.76 -1.47 3.97
C PHE A 65 -1.82 -2.67 4.00
N LEU A 66 -2.27 -3.81 4.52
CA LEU A 66 -1.44 -5.01 4.63
C LEU A 66 -1.01 -5.54 3.24
N MET A 67 -1.93 -5.61 2.28
CA MET A 67 -1.62 -6.02 0.91
C MET A 67 -0.65 -5.06 0.23
N PHE A 68 -0.86 -3.75 0.38
CA PHE A 68 0.00 -2.75 -0.23
C PHE A 68 1.41 -2.76 0.36
N GLN A 69 1.54 -2.89 1.69
CA GLN A 69 2.84 -3.07 2.32
C GLN A 69 3.55 -4.32 1.79
N PHE A 70 2.83 -5.43 1.67
CA PHE A 70 3.38 -6.67 1.13
C PHE A 70 3.87 -6.50 -0.32
N MET A 71 3.08 -5.88 -1.20
CA MET A 71 3.48 -5.63 -2.59
C MET A 71 4.71 -4.71 -2.69
N VAL A 72 4.72 -3.60 -1.95
CA VAL A 72 5.86 -2.69 -1.89
C VAL A 72 7.11 -3.43 -1.40
N ASN A 73 6.95 -4.31 -0.41
CA ASN A 73 8.05 -5.12 0.08
C ASN A 73 8.61 -6.07 -0.99
N LEU A 74 7.75 -6.74 -1.77
CA LEU A 74 8.21 -7.59 -2.87
C LEU A 74 9.05 -6.81 -3.89
N VAL A 75 8.65 -5.59 -4.23
CA VAL A 75 9.41 -4.73 -5.14
C VAL A 75 10.80 -4.43 -4.57
N PHE A 76 10.89 -4.11 -3.29
CA PHE A 76 12.15 -3.71 -2.66
C PHE A 76 13.06 -4.88 -2.26
N VAL A 77 12.51 -6.03 -1.90
CA VAL A 77 13.29 -7.22 -1.46
C VAL A 77 13.71 -8.07 -2.66
N ASN A 78 12.83 -8.28 -3.63
CA ASN A 78 13.17 -9.07 -4.83
C ASN A 78 13.83 -8.23 -5.93
N GLY A 79 13.60 -6.91 -5.97
CA GLY A 79 14.27 -6.02 -6.92
C GLY A 79 15.69 -5.59 -6.52
N SER A 80 16.11 -5.84 -5.28
CA SER A 80 17.45 -5.51 -4.77
C SER A 80 18.45 -6.68 -4.83
N ARG A 81 18.01 -7.86 -5.29
CA ARG A 81 18.86 -9.03 -5.57
C ARG A 81 19.14 -9.12 -7.05
#